data_AF-A0A7Y6IMB5-F1
#
_entry.id   AF-A0A7Y6IMB5-F1
#
_cell.length_a   1.000
_cell.length_b   1.000
_cell.length_c   1.000
_cell.angle_alpha   90.00
_cell.angle_beta   90.00
_cell.angle_gamma   90.00
#
_symmetry.space_group_name_H-M   'P 1'
#
loop_
_entity.id
_entity.type
_entity.pdbx_description
1 polymer ?
#
loop_
_entity_poly.entity_id
_entity_poly.type
_entity_poly.pdbx_seq_one_letter_code
_entity_poly.pdbx_strand_id
1 'polypeptide(L)'
;MLAAEKFERAAVLGVAMAEEMRRLLRLHLLPADRAKDGAIVIDVPYPDAAVVMAVLDVAADCFGERGETVEETRQAALEKLLQLAGFDAESQLNFAAPAARDRDGTRG
;
A
#
# COMPACT_ATOMS: atom_id res chain seq x y z
N MET A 1 -22.27 6.14 -28.07
CA MET A 1 -22.88 6.41 -26.75
C MET A 1 -22.54 5.32 -25.73
N LEU A 2 -22.76 4.04 -26.03
CA LEU A 2 -22.41 2.89 -25.16
C LEU A 2 -20.93 2.80 -24.71
N ALA A 3 -19.97 3.26 -25.50
CA ALA A 3 -18.56 3.20 -25.12
C ALA A 3 -18.22 4.22 -24.01
N ALA A 4 -18.68 5.47 -24.14
CA ALA A 4 -18.44 6.52 -23.16
C ALA A 4 -19.03 6.17 -21.78
N GLU A 5 -20.27 5.68 -21.76
CA GLU A 5 -20.94 5.23 -20.53
C GLU A 5 -20.22 4.05 -19.87
N LYS A 6 -19.66 3.13 -20.67
CA LYS A 6 -18.84 2.01 -20.14
C LYS A 6 -17.54 2.51 -19.53
N PHE A 7 -16.86 3.46 -20.18
CA PHE A 7 -15.62 4.05 -19.64
C PHE A 7 -15.88 4.86 -18.37
N GLU A 8 -16.99 5.58 -18.30
CA GLU A 8 -17.39 6.32 -17.10
C GLU A 8 -17.65 5.37 -15.91
N ARG A 9 -18.40 4.29 -16.14
CA ARG A 9 -18.62 3.26 -15.11
C ARG A 9 -17.31 2.58 -14.67
N ALA A 10 -16.41 2.30 -15.62
CA ALA A 10 -15.09 1.75 -15.30
C ALA A 10 -14.23 2.71 -14.47
N ALA A 11 -14.28 4.01 -14.76
CA ALA A 11 -13.59 5.03 -13.98
C ALA A 11 -14.14 5.13 -12.55
N VAL A 12 -15.47 5.15 -12.37
CA VAL A 12 -16.10 5.15 -11.04
C VAL A 12 -15.73 3.90 -10.24
N LEU A 13 -15.73 2.72 -10.88
CA LEU A 13 -15.28 1.48 -10.25
C LEU A 13 -13.81 1.55 -9.84
N GLY A 14 -12.95 2.12 -10.68
CA GLY A 14 -11.54 2.34 -10.37
C GLY A 14 -11.33 3.23 -9.14
N VAL A 15 -12.10 4.31 -9.01
CA VAL A 15 -12.05 5.18 -7.82
C VAL A 15 -12.51 4.43 -6.57
N ALA A 16 -13.61 3.68 -6.64
CA ALA A 16 -14.09 2.90 -5.50
C ALA A 16 -13.08 1.84 -5.04
N MET A 17 -12.41 1.16 -5.98
CA MET A 17 -11.33 0.22 -5.68
C MET A 17 -10.11 0.91 -5.05
N ALA A 18 -9.74 2.10 -5.54
CA ALA A 18 -8.65 2.87 -4.95
C ALA A 18 -8.95 3.31 -3.50
N GLU A 19 -10.18 3.74 -3.22
CA GLU A 19 -10.61 4.10 -1.86
C GLU A 19 -10.63 2.88 -0.92
N GLU A 20 -11.10 1.73 -1.39
CA GLU A 20 -11.09 0.50 -0.59
C GLU A 20 -9.66 0.02 -0.32
N MET A 21 -8.75 0.09 -1.31
CA MET A 21 -7.34 -0.18 -1.09
C MET A 21 -6.73 0.76 -0.05
N ARG A 22 -7.04 2.06 -0.11
CA ARG A 22 -6.58 3.03 0.89
C ARG A 22 -7.12 2.69 2.28
N ARG A 23 -8.37 2.22 2.39
CA ARG A 23 -8.98 1.78 3.65
C ARG A 23 -8.26 0.55 4.19
N LEU A 24 -8.08 -0.50 3.38
CA LEU A 24 -7.38 -1.73 3.75
C LEU A 24 -5.93 -1.45 4.18
N LEU A 25 -5.22 -0.66 3.37
CA LEU A 25 -3.86 -0.23 3.69
C LEU A 25 -3.83 0.52 5.02
N ARG A 26 -4.73 1.47 5.29
CA ARG A 26 -4.77 2.15 6.60
C ARG A 26 -5.09 1.23 7.78
N LEU A 27 -5.91 0.22 7.57
CA LEU A 27 -6.28 -0.74 8.62
C LEU A 27 -5.09 -1.63 9.00
N HIS A 28 -4.24 -1.96 8.03
CA HIS A 28 -3.19 -2.97 8.19
C HIS A 28 -1.76 -2.43 8.16
N LEU A 29 -1.51 -1.20 7.65
CA LEU A 29 -0.23 -0.45 7.70
C LEU A 29 0.08 0.05 9.12
N LEU A 30 -0.09 -0.79 10.13
CA LEU A 30 0.64 -0.65 11.37
C LEU A 30 1.99 -1.31 11.12
N PRO A 31 3.13 -0.62 11.32
CA PRO A 31 4.43 -1.24 11.09
C PRO A 31 4.55 -2.50 11.94
N ALA A 32 4.53 -3.66 11.28
CA ALA A 32 5.02 -4.90 11.85
C ALA A 32 6.53 -4.97 11.61
N ASP A 33 7.18 -5.92 12.28
CA ASP A 33 8.64 -6.05 12.36
C ASP A 33 9.39 -5.72 11.06
N ARG A 34 10.55 -5.09 11.20
CA ARG A 34 11.47 -4.93 10.07
C ARG A 34 12.09 -6.29 9.75
N ALA A 35 12.01 -6.69 8.48
CA ALA A 35 12.72 -7.84 7.97
C ALA A 35 14.24 -7.63 8.04
N LYS A 36 15.00 -8.73 7.90
CA LYS A 36 16.47 -8.74 8.05
C LYS A 36 17.20 -7.86 7.02
N ASP A 37 16.55 -7.57 5.91
CA ASP A 37 17.00 -6.70 4.82
C ASP A 37 16.56 -5.24 5.00
N GLY A 38 15.86 -4.92 6.09
CA GLY A 38 15.35 -3.59 6.38
C GLY A 38 13.98 -3.28 5.76
N ALA A 39 13.35 -4.23 5.05
CA ALA A 39 11.99 -4.06 4.55
C ALA A 39 10.98 -3.99 5.70
N ILE A 40 9.94 -3.15 5.55
CA ILE A 40 8.82 -3.11 6.48
C ILE A 40 7.86 -4.22 6.10
N VAL A 41 7.64 -5.17 7.02
CA VAL A 41 6.66 -6.23 6.82
C VAL A 41 5.29 -5.72 7.27
N ILE A 42 4.27 -6.01 6.48
CA ILE A 42 2.88 -5.66 6.78
C ILE A 42 2.08 -6.95 6.75
N ASP A 43 1.56 -7.35 7.90
CA ASP A 43 0.70 -8.51 7.99
C ASP A 43 -0.75 -8.09 7.69
N VAL A 44 -1.27 -8.55 6.56
CA VAL A 44 -2.69 -8.38 6.19
C VAL A 44 -3.40 -9.72 6.42
N PRO A 45 -4.42 -9.80 7.29
CA PRO A 45 -5.15 -11.04 7.53
C PRO A 45 -6.10 -11.36 6.37
N TYR A 46 -6.49 -12.65 6.25
CA TYR A 46 -7.60 -13.06 5.38
C TYR A 46 -8.94 -12.50 5.93
N PRO A 47 -9.86 -11.99 5.09
CA PRO A 47 -9.86 -12.05 3.61
C PRO A 47 -9.13 -10.91 2.90
N ASP A 48 -8.74 -9.87 3.63
CA ASP A 48 -8.24 -8.61 3.06
C ASP A 48 -6.96 -8.82 2.23
N ALA A 49 -6.10 -9.76 2.62
CA ALA A 49 -4.90 -10.11 1.85
C ALA A 49 -5.21 -10.58 0.43
N ALA A 50 -6.29 -11.34 0.23
CA ALA A 50 -6.68 -11.82 -1.09
C ALA A 50 -7.13 -10.66 -1.99
N VAL A 51 -7.83 -9.68 -1.42
CA VAL A 51 -8.26 -8.47 -2.13
C VAL A 51 -7.06 -7.63 -2.54
N VAL A 52 -6.13 -7.39 -1.61
CA VAL A 52 -4.90 -6.62 -1.87
C VAL A 52 -4.07 -7.28 -2.98
N MET A 53 -3.84 -8.60 -2.92
CA MET A 53 -3.10 -9.31 -3.96
C MET A 53 -3.77 -9.21 -5.33
N ALA A 54 -5.09 -9.41 -5.40
CA ALA A 54 -5.82 -9.33 -6.66
C ALA A 54 -5.72 -7.94 -7.31
N VAL A 55 -5.77 -6.87 -6.50
CA VAL A 55 -5.60 -5.51 -7.01
C VAL A 55 -4.17 -5.26 -7.49
N LEU A 56 -3.16 -5.75 -6.77
CA LEU A 56 -1.76 -5.61 -7.18
C LEU A 56 -1.45 -6.37 -8.47
N ASP A 57 -2.05 -7.55 -8.66
CA ASP A 57 -1.91 -8.32 -9.91
C ASP A 57 -2.48 -7.54 -11.11
N VAL A 58 -3.69 -7.00 -10.97
CA VAL A 58 -4.30 -6.16 -12.02
C VAL A 58 -3.51 -4.88 -12.25
N ALA A 59 -3.01 -4.25 -11.19
CA ALA A 59 -2.20 -3.05 -11.30
C ALA A 59 -0.88 -3.32 -12.04
N ALA A 60 -0.23 -4.45 -11.76
CA ALA A 60 0.98 -4.85 -12.47
C ALA A 60 0.74 -5.03 -13.97
N ASP A 61 -0.36 -5.70 -14.34
CA ASP A 61 -0.76 -5.83 -15.74
C ASP A 61 -1.04 -4.47 -16.40
N CYS A 62 -1.66 -3.54 -15.68
CA CYS A 62 -1.96 -2.20 -16.18
C CYS A 62 -0.71 -1.32 -16.34
N PHE A 63 0.23 -1.38 -15.40
CA PHE A 63 1.45 -0.56 -15.44
C PHE A 63 2.57 -1.20 -16.27
N GLY A 64 2.44 -2.47 -16.63
CA GLY A 64 3.45 -3.21 -17.39
C GLY A 64 4.71 -3.51 -16.58
N GLU A 65 4.61 -3.52 -15.25
CA GLU A 65 5.73 -3.81 -14.35
C GLU A 65 6.16 -5.28 -14.49
N ARG A 66 7.47 -5.52 -14.45
CA ARG A 66 8.03 -6.87 -14.52
C ARG A 66 9.17 -7.01 -13.53
N GLY A 67 8.94 -7.80 -12.48
CA GLY A 67 9.99 -8.36 -11.64
C GLY A 67 10.48 -9.71 -12.17
N GLU A 68 11.55 -10.24 -11.57
CA GLU A 68 12.01 -11.61 -11.82
C GLU A 68 11.03 -12.63 -11.21
N THR A 69 10.25 -12.19 -10.21
CA THR A 69 9.18 -12.97 -9.56
C THR A 69 7.82 -12.26 -9.57
N VAL A 70 6.75 -12.99 -9.23
CA VAL A 70 5.38 -12.45 -9.10
C VAL A 70 5.33 -11.45 -7.94
N GLU A 71 5.98 -11.76 -6.84
CA GLU A 71 6.07 -10.91 -5.64
C GLU A 71 6.80 -9.60 -5.96
N GLU A 72 7.90 -9.63 -6.70
CA GLU A 72 8.59 -8.42 -7.16
C GLU A 72 7.75 -7.57 -8.12
N THR A 73 6.98 -8.24 -9.00
CA THR A 73 6.06 -7.58 -9.92
C THR A 73 4.93 -6.85 -9.16
N ARG A 74 4.37 -7.49 -8.13
CA ARG A 74 3.39 -6.87 -7.21
C ARG A 74 4.01 -5.72 -6.42
N GLN A 75 5.25 -5.87 -5.96
CA GLN A 75 5.96 -4.83 -5.21
C GLN A 75 6.19 -3.58 -6.08
N ALA A 76 6.61 -3.74 -7.34
CA ALA A 76 6.77 -2.64 -8.28
C ALA A 76 5.44 -1.93 -8.58
N ALA A 77 4.35 -2.69 -8.73
CA ALA A 77 3.01 -2.13 -8.89
C ALA A 77 2.55 -1.36 -7.64
N LEU A 78 2.82 -1.89 -6.44
CA LEU A 78 2.52 -1.22 -5.18
C LEU A 78 3.29 0.10 -5.05
N GLU A 79 4.59 0.11 -5.36
CA GLU A 79 5.41 1.32 -5.31
C GLU A 79 4.83 2.43 -6.19
N LYS A 80 4.42 2.10 -7.43
CA LYS A 80 3.75 3.05 -8.31
C LYS A 80 2.41 3.55 -7.77
N LEU A 81 1.60 2.66 -7.20
CA LEU A 81 0.34 3.05 -6.57
C LEU A 81 0.56 4.01 -5.40
N LEU A 82 1.60 3.76 -4.58
CA LEU A 82 1.97 4.64 -3.49
C LEU A 82 2.46 6.00 -3.99
N GLN A 83 3.30 6.04 -5.03
CA GLN A 83 3.72 7.29 -5.68
C GLN A 83 2.51 8.09 -6.20
N LEU A 84 1.60 7.45 -6.93
CA LEU A 84 0.38 8.09 -7.45
C LEU A 84 -0.55 8.60 -6.34
N ALA A 85 -0.58 7.93 -5.19
CA ALA A 85 -1.38 8.31 -4.04
C ALA A 85 -0.72 9.39 -3.14
N GLY A 86 0.49 9.85 -3.46
CA GLY A 86 1.24 10.81 -2.65
C GLY A 86 1.78 10.21 -1.34
N PHE A 87 2.09 8.90 -1.35
CA PHE A 87 2.72 8.16 -0.24
C PHE A 87 4.25 8.05 -0.39
N ASP A 88 4.88 8.87 -1.22
CA ASP A 88 6.34 8.91 -1.35
C ASP A 88 7.03 9.61 -0.14
N ALA A 89 8.33 9.90 -0.25
CA ALA A 89 9.14 10.44 0.84
C ALA A 89 8.58 11.75 1.47
N GLU A 90 7.67 12.46 0.81
CA GLU A 90 7.01 13.66 1.33
C GLU A 90 5.71 13.36 2.11
N SER A 91 5.32 12.08 2.22
CA SER A 91 4.05 11.69 2.81
C SER A 91 4.01 11.78 4.33
N GLN A 92 2.92 12.35 4.86
CA GLN A 92 2.68 12.54 6.29
C GLN A 92 2.56 11.22 7.10
N LEU A 93 2.51 10.06 6.43
CA LEU A 93 2.58 8.76 7.10
C LEU A 93 4.01 8.34 7.49
N ASN A 94 5.03 8.97 6.93
CA ASN A 94 6.44 8.74 7.32
C ASN A 94 6.84 9.51 8.59
N PHE A 95 5.92 10.25 9.24
CA PHE A 95 6.19 10.87 10.53
C PHE A 95 6.39 9.78 11.58
N ALA A 96 7.66 9.56 11.92
CA ALA A 96 8.10 8.76 13.05
C ALA A 96 7.23 9.07 14.28
N ALA A 97 6.75 8.01 14.93
CA ALA A 97 6.11 8.09 16.23
C ALA A 97 6.95 8.98 17.17
N PRO A 98 6.32 9.82 18.02
CA PRO A 98 7.07 10.66 18.94
C PRO A 98 7.98 9.78 19.79
N ALA A 99 9.28 10.09 19.77
CA ALA A 99 10.30 9.42 20.56
C ALA A 99 9.74 9.16 21.96
N ALA A 100 9.66 7.87 22.32
CA ALA A 100 9.22 7.44 23.62
C ALA A 100 9.98 8.25 24.67
N ARG A 101 9.22 9.00 25.47
CA ARG A 101 9.71 9.85 26.56
C ARG A 101 10.81 9.12 27.31
N ASP A 102 11.96 9.77 27.37
CA ASP A 102 13.02 9.49 28.32
C ASP A 102 12.42 9.61 29.73
N ARG A 103 11.95 8.48 30.25
CA ARG A 103 11.58 8.28 31.65
C ARG A 103 12.60 7.32 32.23
N ASP A 104 13.81 7.83 32.40
CA ASP A 104 14.75 7.33 33.40
C ASP A 104 15.21 8.57 34.20
N GLY A 105 14.95 8.73 35.50
CA GLY A 105 14.79 7.67 36.48
C GLY A 105 16.06 7.44 37.29
N THR A 106 16.98 8.41 37.43
CA THR A 106 18.12 8.24 38.36
C THR A 106 18.31 9.43 39.29
N ARG A 107 17.86 9.22 40.53
CA ARG A 107 18.50 9.72 41.74
C ARG A 107 19.92 9.16 41.82
N GLY A 108 20.85 9.98 42.28
CA GLY A 108 22.24 9.61 42.62
C GLY A 108 23.08 10.85 42.84
#